data_AF-A0A380JQG4-F1
#
_entry.id   AF-A0A380JQG4-F1
#
_cell.length_a   1.000
_cell.length_b   1.000
_cell.length_c   1.000
_cell.angle_alpha   90.00
_cell.angle_beta   90.00
_cell.angle_gamma   90.00
#
_symmetry.space_group_name_H-M   'P 1'
#
loop_
_entity.id
_entity.type
_entity.pdbx_description
1 polymer ?
#
loop_
_entity_poly.entity_id
_entity_poly.type
_entity_poly.pdbx_seq_one_letter_code
_entity_poly.pdbx_strand_id
1 'polypeptide(L)'
;MIKVVSVDYLETMEKGIYEERHAETQSGSTVKHFIKPHKGFTRVPSDQSYSAKIKVKRPDGRIEEVTIPDKKEQVDRQTFHNIYNRNSYELTFFNKDVVEKSYKGDQAILYGTNIHDKLYTPKKPLDLSELYTFKGWANKKGDVYDLTKYKKMPAGNLVLYAKWGIKQVTVTFDSNGGTPVAPQTINAGEAVPMPKAPTRDNFKFAGWVLPNGSPFNVNTRLTEDTRLIARWLDKSALTVEYDPGAGAKAPVDSNRYMDISNARVLEAPKTLPKDKFFRGWELDGVVYYPGQFMLLNSQLAKKQLNGAYKVTLRAVYSDAAEKTKLIYHSNFGDHKTVEEDYINNSDVKILGIKDLHFEREGYDFIGWNTKADGTGLSYKVGDDIRVDNDLPLPNELFAQWKKKASSSEGNHKPNSTKPNRPIVPPTTNETKRPHASTATKPMKHQNTILPKTGDEPNLFFYAGLMFLSASLCLLLDMRYRKAAK
;
A
#
# COMPACT_ATOMS: atom_id res chain seq x y z
N MET A 1 66.30 -25.49 -49.58
CA MET A 1 65.18 -26.46 -49.51
C MET A 1 64.26 -26.24 -50.70
N ILE A 2 63.51 -27.27 -51.09
CA ILE A 2 62.38 -27.25 -52.05
C ILE A 2 61.25 -26.40 -51.39
N LYS A 3 60.36 -25.64 -52.05
CA LYS A 3 59.45 -25.99 -53.15
C LYS A 3 58.89 -24.74 -53.87
N VAL A 4 58.52 -24.88 -55.14
CA VAL A 4 57.74 -23.88 -55.89
C VAL A 4 56.25 -23.99 -55.53
N VAL A 5 55.54 -22.85 -55.44
CA VAL A 5 54.31 -22.48 -56.19
C VAL A 5 53.76 -21.17 -55.58
N SER A 6 53.82 -20.09 -56.36
CA SER A 6 52.90 -18.95 -56.26
C SER A 6 52.56 -18.50 -57.68
N VAL A 7 51.36 -18.82 -58.13
CA VAL A 7 50.79 -18.26 -59.36
C VAL A 7 50.04 -17.00 -58.93
N ASP A 8 50.52 -15.84 -59.36
CA ASP A 8 49.89 -14.56 -59.00
C ASP A 8 48.67 -14.31 -59.89
N TYR A 9 47.50 -14.27 -59.25
CA TYR A 9 46.23 -13.96 -59.91
C TYR A 9 45.80 -12.53 -59.55
N LEU A 10 45.27 -11.80 -60.52
CA LEU A 10 44.59 -10.53 -60.26
C LEU A 10 43.12 -10.80 -59.90
N GLU A 11 42.70 -10.28 -58.75
CA GLU A 11 41.30 -10.20 -58.34
C GLU A 11 40.66 -8.94 -58.97
N THR A 12 39.80 -9.12 -59.97
CA THR A 12 39.01 -8.03 -60.56
C THR A 12 37.55 -8.11 -60.09
N MET A 13 36.92 -6.96 -59.81
CA MET A 13 35.49 -6.85 -59.48
C MET A 13 34.71 -6.23 -60.63
N GLU A 14 33.48 -6.72 -60.85
CA GLU A 14 32.57 -6.10 -61.83
C GLU A 14 31.97 -4.78 -61.33
N LYS A 15 31.85 -3.81 -62.27
CA LYS A 15 30.81 -2.78 -62.31
C LYS A 15 30.64 -1.91 -61.05
N GLY A 16 31.67 -1.10 -60.76
CA GLY A 16 31.55 0.13 -59.96
C GLY A 16 31.42 1.38 -60.84
N ILE A 17 30.98 2.50 -60.25
CA ILE A 17 31.12 3.85 -60.83
C ILE A 17 32.16 4.62 -60.00
N TYR A 18 33.10 5.28 -60.67
CA TYR A 18 34.23 5.96 -60.06
C TYR A 18 34.05 7.49 -60.10
N GLU A 19 34.47 8.18 -59.04
CA GLU A 19 34.56 9.64 -58.95
C GLU A 19 36.03 10.05 -58.70
N GLU A 20 36.45 11.14 -59.32
CA GLU A 20 37.79 11.70 -59.22
C GLU A 20 37.87 12.73 -58.06
N ARG A 21 38.87 12.61 -57.19
CA ARG A 21 39.14 13.59 -56.12
C ARG A 21 40.58 14.03 -56.14
N HIS A 22 40.79 15.32 -56.35
CA HIS A 22 41.98 15.99 -55.83
C HIS A 22 41.86 16.07 -54.30
N ALA A 23 42.94 15.72 -53.62
CA ALA A 23 43.11 15.95 -52.19
C ALA A 23 44.43 16.70 -51.99
N GLU A 24 44.36 17.95 -51.55
CA GLU A 24 45.55 18.66 -51.07
C GLU A 24 46.04 17.99 -49.79
N THR A 25 47.23 17.42 -49.83
CA THR A 25 47.84 16.76 -48.67
C THR A 25 48.54 17.77 -47.78
N GLN A 26 48.02 18.03 -46.58
CA GLN A 26 48.86 18.50 -45.49
C GLN A 26 49.59 17.32 -44.84
N SER A 27 50.92 17.33 -44.99
CA SER A 27 51.93 16.62 -44.20
C SER A 27 51.68 15.17 -43.75
N GLY A 28 52.23 14.23 -44.53
CA GLY A 28 53.09 13.17 -43.99
C GLY A 28 52.54 12.16 -42.98
N SER A 29 51.78 11.16 -43.45
CA SER A 29 51.83 9.80 -42.87
C SER A 29 51.31 8.71 -43.82
N THR A 30 51.97 7.54 -43.82
CA THR A 30 51.70 6.46 -44.79
C THR A 30 50.62 5.50 -44.31
N VAL A 31 49.40 5.61 -44.85
CA VAL A 31 48.27 4.74 -44.45
C VAL A 31 48.24 3.44 -45.28
N LYS A 32 48.89 2.38 -44.77
CA LYS A 32 48.81 1.02 -45.34
C LYS A 32 47.39 0.44 -45.19
N HIS A 33 46.68 0.30 -46.30
CA HIS A 33 45.36 -0.32 -46.34
C HIS A 33 45.48 -1.84 -46.59
N PHE A 34 45.10 -2.65 -45.59
CA PHE A 34 44.92 -4.10 -45.76
C PHE A 34 43.46 -4.40 -46.14
N ILE A 35 43.23 -4.82 -47.38
CA ILE A 35 41.92 -5.29 -47.84
C ILE A 35 41.77 -6.77 -47.46
N LYS A 36 40.62 -7.14 -46.88
CA LYS A 36 40.21 -8.55 -46.74
C LYS A 36 39.22 -8.91 -47.86
N PRO A 37 39.40 -10.03 -48.58
CA PRO A 37 38.47 -10.44 -49.63
C PRO A 37 37.03 -10.61 -49.13
N HIS A 38 36.06 -10.30 -49.99
CA HIS A 38 34.66 -10.72 -49.85
C HIS A 38 34.25 -11.50 -51.12
N LYS A 39 33.27 -12.40 -51.00
CA LYS A 39 32.90 -13.32 -52.08
C LYS A 39 32.28 -12.57 -53.27
N GLY A 40 33.08 -12.35 -54.32
CA GLY A 40 32.63 -11.74 -55.58
C GLY A 40 33.70 -11.58 -56.67
N PHE A 41 34.89 -12.17 -56.51
CA PHE A 41 36.00 -12.01 -57.45
C PHE A 41 36.03 -13.11 -58.52
N THR A 42 36.34 -12.70 -59.76
CA THR A 42 36.73 -13.63 -60.84
C THR A 42 38.25 -13.62 -60.95
N ARG A 43 38.87 -14.81 -61.03
CA ARG A 43 40.31 -14.94 -61.31
C ARG A 43 40.57 -14.81 -62.80
N VAL A 44 41.48 -13.91 -63.17
CA VAL A 44 42.00 -13.80 -64.55
C VAL A 44 43.47 -14.26 -64.56
N PRO A 45 43.90 -15.07 -65.55
CA PRO A 45 45.31 -15.40 -65.78
C PRO A 45 46.19 -14.16 -66.07
N SER A 46 47.50 -14.28 -65.81
CA SER A 46 48.45 -13.15 -65.90
C SER A 46 48.98 -12.86 -67.31
N ASP A 47 48.56 -13.63 -68.32
CA ASP A 47 49.15 -13.72 -69.65
C ASP A 47 48.23 -13.25 -70.80
N GLN A 48 47.01 -12.79 -70.49
CA GLN A 48 46.10 -12.18 -71.48
C GLN A 48 46.02 -10.66 -71.32
N SER A 49 46.12 -9.94 -72.44
CA SER A 49 45.93 -8.49 -72.53
C SER A 49 44.46 -8.11 -72.27
N TYR A 50 44.18 -7.61 -71.07
CA TYR A 50 42.80 -7.38 -70.59
C TYR A 50 42.47 -5.89 -70.48
N SER A 51 41.95 -5.30 -71.56
CA SER A 51 41.44 -3.92 -71.56
C SER A 51 40.04 -3.86 -70.93
N ALA A 52 39.98 -3.50 -69.64
CA ALA A 52 38.72 -3.35 -68.92
C ALA A 52 38.04 -2.01 -69.24
N LYS A 53 36.76 -2.07 -69.62
CA LYS A 53 35.88 -0.90 -69.68
C LYS A 53 35.26 -0.62 -68.31
N ILE A 54 35.43 0.60 -67.81
CA ILE A 54 34.83 1.10 -66.56
C ILE A 54 33.92 2.29 -66.84
N LYS A 55 32.93 2.53 -65.96
CA LYS A 55 32.09 3.74 -66.04
C LYS A 55 32.53 4.76 -65.01
N VAL A 56 32.91 5.94 -65.49
CA VAL A 56 33.42 7.04 -64.66
C VAL A 56 32.38 8.15 -64.65
N LYS A 57 32.16 8.77 -63.49
CA LYS A 57 31.28 9.94 -63.36
C LYS A 57 32.14 11.19 -63.21
N ARG A 58 32.00 12.12 -64.15
CA ARG A 58 32.70 13.40 -64.16
C ARG A 58 32.14 14.36 -63.09
N PRO A 59 32.90 15.39 -62.68
CA PRO A 59 32.43 16.37 -61.68
C PRO A 59 31.14 17.12 -62.07
N ASP A 60 30.86 17.24 -63.38
CA ASP A 60 29.62 17.81 -63.93
C ASP A 60 28.42 16.83 -63.92
N GLY A 61 28.60 15.62 -63.40
CA GLY A 61 27.57 14.59 -63.29
C GLY A 61 27.45 13.66 -64.50
N ARG A 62 28.13 13.93 -65.62
CA ARG A 62 28.09 13.04 -66.81
C ARG A 62 28.75 11.70 -66.50
N ILE A 63 28.20 10.62 -67.06
CA ILE A 63 28.77 9.27 -66.99
C ILE A 63 29.36 8.92 -68.36
N GLU A 64 30.64 8.55 -68.37
CA GLU A 64 31.39 8.13 -69.55
C GLU A 64 31.94 6.70 -69.38
N GLU A 65 32.27 6.03 -70.49
CA GLU A 65 32.84 4.68 -70.49
C GLU A 65 34.31 4.74 -70.93
N VAL A 66 35.22 4.53 -69.97
CA VAL A 66 36.67 4.64 -70.15
C VAL A 66 37.28 3.26 -70.27
N THR A 67 38.18 3.07 -71.23
CA THR A 67 38.93 1.82 -71.40
C THR A 67 40.29 1.97 -70.74
N ILE A 68 40.64 1.08 -69.80
CA ILE A 68 41.95 1.07 -69.16
C ILE A 68 42.98 0.46 -70.15
N PRO A 69 44.08 1.16 -70.47
CA PRO A 69 45.11 0.65 -71.38
C PRO A 69 45.94 -0.46 -70.72
N ASP A 70 46.52 -1.33 -71.55
CA ASP A 70 47.27 -2.50 -71.10
C ASP A 70 48.54 -2.10 -70.32
N LYS A 71 48.99 -2.99 -69.43
CA LYS A 71 49.96 -2.75 -68.37
C LYS A 71 51.35 -2.29 -68.85
N LYS A 72 51.64 -2.40 -70.15
CA LYS A 72 52.91 -1.99 -70.77
C LYS A 72 53.05 -0.48 -70.99
N GLU A 73 51.97 0.30 -70.96
CA GLU A 73 52.00 1.75 -71.23
C GLU A 73 51.70 2.61 -69.98
N GLN A 74 51.64 2.01 -68.79
CA GLN A 74 51.39 2.73 -67.54
C GLN A 74 52.67 3.40 -67.01
N VAL A 75 52.98 4.58 -67.57
CA VAL A 75 54.17 5.38 -67.20
C VAL A 75 54.05 6.05 -65.83
N ASP A 76 52.83 6.17 -65.28
CA ASP A 76 52.58 6.86 -64.01
C ASP A 76 51.68 6.07 -63.03
N ARG A 77 51.80 6.36 -61.72
CA ARG A 77 51.21 5.54 -60.64
C ARG A 77 49.70 5.77 -60.44
N GLN A 78 48.87 5.28 -61.35
CA GLN A 78 47.41 5.35 -61.22
C GLN A 78 46.91 4.62 -59.96
N THR A 79 46.25 5.36 -59.06
CA THR A 79 45.74 4.86 -57.78
C THR A 79 44.23 4.65 -57.86
N PHE A 80 43.81 3.43 -58.17
CA PHE A 80 42.40 3.06 -58.32
C PHE A 80 41.69 2.97 -56.95
N HIS A 81 40.70 3.84 -56.75
CA HIS A 81 39.88 3.87 -55.54
C HIS A 81 38.60 3.04 -55.74
N ASN A 82 38.46 1.94 -55.00
CA ASN A 82 37.23 1.13 -55.02
C ASN A 82 36.10 1.81 -54.23
N ILE A 83 35.25 2.56 -54.93
CA ILE A 83 34.02 3.15 -54.38
C ILE A 83 32.91 2.11 -54.45
N TYR A 84 32.28 1.81 -53.30
CA TYR A 84 31.13 0.90 -53.22
C TYR A 84 29.98 1.57 -52.48
N ASN A 85 28.80 1.57 -53.11
CA ASN A 85 27.57 2.01 -52.45
C ASN A 85 27.12 0.93 -51.46
N ARG A 86 26.88 1.30 -50.20
CA ARG A 86 26.29 0.42 -49.19
C ARG A 86 24.77 0.56 -49.25
N ASN A 87 24.03 -0.54 -49.34
CA ASN A 87 22.58 -0.52 -49.18
C ASN A 87 22.22 0.15 -47.85
N SER A 88 21.22 1.03 -47.85
CA SER A 88 20.57 1.53 -46.63
C SER A 88 19.39 0.63 -46.26
N TYR A 89 19.11 0.55 -44.96
CA TYR A 89 17.98 -0.19 -44.41
C TYR A 89 17.28 0.63 -43.32
N GLU A 90 15.98 0.43 -43.16
CA GLU A 90 15.20 1.18 -42.17
C GLU A 90 15.39 0.62 -40.75
N LEU A 91 15.45 1.50 -39.75
CA LEU A 91 15.43 1.14 -38.33
C LEU A 91 14.24 1.80 -37.65
N THR A 92 13.28 1.01 -37.17
CA THR A 92 12.05 1.52 -36.54
C THR A 92 11.86 0.98 -35.13
N PHE A 93 11.53 1.89 -34.21
CA PHE A 93 11.31 1.67 -32.79
C PHE A 93 9.83 1.89 -32.44
N PHE A 94 9.18 0.85 -31.94
CA PHE A 94 7.78 0.82 -31.54
C PHE A 94 7.63 0.79 -30.01
N ASN A 95 6.79 1.65 -29.45
CA ASN A 95 6.41 1.63 -28.03
C ASN A 95 4.93 1.26 -27.94
N LYS A 96 4.65 0.00 -27.58
CA LYS A 96 3.38 -0.68 -27.94
C LYS A 96 3.15 -0.55 -29.45
N ASP A 97 1.96 -0.15 -29.89
CA ASP A 97 1.60 -0.05 -31.31
C ASP A 97 1.99 1.29 -31.96
N VAL A 98 2.57 2.22 -31.17
CA VAL A 98 2.99 3.55 -31.66
C VAL A 98 4.44 3.52 -32.14
N VAL A 99 4.71 4.10 -33.30
CA VAL A 99 6.10 4.38 -33.75
C VAL A 99 6.67 5.53 -32.92
N GLU A 100 7.55 5.21 -31.96
CA GLU A 100 8.22 6.19 -31.10
C GLU A 100 9.36 6.88 -31.87
N LYS A 101 10.04 6.16 -32.78
CA LYS A 101 11.14 6.70 -33.62
C LYS A 101 11.36 5.83 -34.86
N SER A 102 11.74 6.44 -36.00
CA SER A 102 12.07 5.70 -37.22
C SER A 102 13.16 6.41 -38.03
N TYR A 103 14.06 5.62 -38.60
CA TYR A 103 15.14 6.02 -39.51
C TYR A 103 14.82 5.42 -40.88
N LYS A 104 14.31 6.25 -41.80
CA LYS A 104 13.78 5.83 -43.11
C LYS A 104 14.03 6.88 -44.20
N GLY A 105 13.86 6.49 -45.47
CA GLY A 105 14.17 7.36 -46.62
C GLY A 105 15.62 7.84 -46.55
N ASP A 106 15.84 9.15 -46.66
CA ASP A 106 17.17 9.78 -46.59
C ASP A 106 17.88 9.57 -45.23
N GLN A 107 17.15 9.19 -44.18
CA GLN A 107 17.70 8.85 -42.86
C GLN A 107 17.94 7.33 -42.66
N ALA A 108 17.69 6.50 -43.68
CA ALA A 108 17.90 5.05 -43.59
C ALA A 108 19.39 4.70 -43.38
N ILE A 109 19.65 3.68 -42.56
CA ILE A 109 20.99 3.40 -42.04
C ILE A 109 21.76 2.49 -42.99
N LEU A 110 22.93 2.95 -43.45
CA LEU A 110 23.82 2.18 -44.30
C LEU A 110 24.25 0.85 -43.64
N TYR A 111 24.21 -0.23 -44.39
CA TYR A 111 24.63 -1.58 -43.99
C TYR A 111 25.98 -1.59 -43.25
N GLY A 112 26.06 -2.34 -42.15
CA GLY A 112 27.30 -2.50 -41.38
C GLY A 112 27.73 -1.28 -40.56
N THR A 113 26.99 -0.16 -40.61
CA THR A 113 27.18 0.99 -39.70
C THR A 113 26.84 0.59 -38.27
N ASN A 114 27.52 1.18 -37.28
CA ASN A 114 27.16 1.00 -35.86
C ASN A 114 25.76 1.61 -35.61
N ILE A 115 24.92 0.91 -34.83
CA ILE A 115 23.57 1.36 -34.45
C ILE A 115 23.38 1.48 -32.94
N HIS A 116 24.42 1.21 -32.15
CA HIS A 116 24.40 1.32 -30.69
C HIS A 116 24.13 2.76 -30.22
N ASP A 117 24.54 3.77 -30.99
CA ASP A 117 24.29 5.19 -30.75
C ASP A 117 22.85 5.64 -31.08
N LYS A 118 22.05 4.79 -31.74
CA LYS A 118 20.63 5.08 -32.04
C LYS A 118 19.69 4.66 -30.92
N LEU A 119 20.21 3.94 -29.91
CA LEU A 119 19.49 3.45 -28.74
C LEU A 119 19.18 4.57 -27.75
N TYR A 120 18.04 4.43 -27.09
CA TYR A 120 17.55 5.33 -26.05
C TYR A 120 16.53 4.56 -25.19
N THR A 121 16.22 5.10 -24.01
CA THR A 121 15.07 4.64 -23.20
C THR A 121 13.82 5.38 -23.69
N PRO A 122 12.78 4.67 -24.18
CA PRO A 122 11.53 5.31 -24.60
C PRO A 122 10.73 5.80 -23.38
N LYS A 123 9.78 6.72 -23.60
CA LYS A 123 8.92 7.21 -22.51
C LYS A 123 8.01 6.07 -22.03
N LYS A 124 7.83 5.92 -20.72
CA LYS A 124 6.88 4.93 -20.17
C LYS A 124 5.45 5.28 -20.62
N PRO A 125 4.71 4.36 -21.28
CA PRO A 125 3.30 4.54 -21.57
C PRO A 125 2.49 4.85 -20.30
N LEU A 126 1.54 5.79 -20.40
CA LEU A 126 0.75 6.27 -19.25
C LEU A 126 -0.19 5.20 -18.66
N ASP A 127 -0.53 4.20 -19.45
CA ASP A 127 -1.35 3.04 -19.07
C ASP A 127 -0.52 1.89 -18.47
N LEU A 128 0.80 2.07 -18.28
CA LEU A 128 1.63 1.19 -17.46
C LEU A 128 1.88 1.81 -16.08
N SER A 129 1.57 1.06 -15.02
CA SER A 129 1.90 1.41 -13.64
C SER A 129 3.39 1.76 -13.46
N GLU A 130 3.72 2.59 -12.45
CA GLU A 130 5.11 2.89 -12.05
C GLU A 130 5.91 1.64 -11.63
N LEU A 131 5.23 0.52 -11.39
CA LEU A 131 5.86 -0.77 -11.16
C LEU A 131 6.45 -1.39 -12.44
N TYR A 132 6.23 -0.83 -13.63
CA TYR A 132 6.84 -1.29 -14.88
C TYR A 132 8.10 -0.51 -15.24
N THR A 133 9.14 -1.24 -15.61
CA THR A 133 10.47 -0.73 -15.97
C THR A 133 10.86 -1.16 -17.38
N PHE A 134 11.64 -0.33 -18.08
CA PHE A 134 12.14 -0.66 -19.40
C PHE A 134 13.20 -1.76 -19.31
N LYS A 135 13.01 -2.87 -20.02
CA LYS A 135 13.92 -4.03 -20.07
C LYS A 135 14.74 -4.08 -21.36
N GLY A 136 14.71 -3.02 -22.17
CA GLY A 136 15.40 -2.92 -23.45
C GLY A 136 14.50 -3.09 -24.68
N TRP A 137 15.13 -3.02 -25.85
CA TRP A 137 14.48 -3.19 -27.14
C TRP A 137 14.45 -4.67 -27.55
N ALA A 138 13.34 -5.13 -28.11
CA ALA A 138 13.09 -6.53 -28.46
C ALA A 138 12.71 -6.70 -29.94
N ASN A 139 12.92 -7.89 -30.50
CA ASN A 139 12.42 -8.24 -31.84
C ASN A 139 10.90 -8.47 -31.83
N LYS A 140 10.30 -8.75 -33.01
CA LYS A 140 8.85 -9.04 -33.15
C LYS A 140 8.38 -10.30 -32.38
N LYS A 141 9.28 -11.19 -31.93
CA LYS A 141 8.95 -12.35 -31.07
C LYS A 141 8.99 -12.01 -29.58
N GLY A 142 9.47 -10.83 -29.19
CA GLY A 142 9.69 -10.43 -27.80
C GLY A 142 11.05 -10.82 -27.23
N ASP A 143 11.97 -11.39 -28.02
CA ASP A 143 13.35 -11.63 -27.60
C ASP A 143 14.09 -10.30 -27.48
N VAL A 144 14.83 -10.05 -26.38
CA VAL A 144 15.63 -8.83 -26.24
C VAL A 144 16.72 -8.83 -27.31
N TYR A 145 16.79 -7.76 -28.10
CA TYR A 145 17.76 -7.62 -29.18
C TYR A 145 19.09 -7.15 -28.58
N ASP A 146 20.01 -8.10 -28.36
CA ASP A 146 21.29 -7.85 -27.71
C ASP A 146 22.23 -7.00 -28.61
N LEU A 147 22.31 -5.70 -28.32
CA LEU A 147 23.19 -4.75 -29.01
C LEU A 147 24.62 -4.74 -28.48
N THR A 148 24.98 -5.59 -27.52
CA THR A 148 26.40 -5.89 -27.24
C THR A 148 26.97 -6.83 -28.31
N LYS A 149 26.14 -7.78 -28.78
CA LYS A 149 26.40 -8.74 -29.85
C LYS A 149 26.11 -8.17 -31.25
N TYR A 150 24.95 -7.56 -31.46
CA TYR A 150 24.46 -7.09 -32.76
C TYR A 150 24.62 -5.57 -32.94
N LYS A 151 25.85 -5.08 -32.80
CA LYS A 151 26.22 -3.64 -32.86
C LYS A 151 26.01 -2.96 -34.22
N LYS A 152 25.82 -3.72 -35.30
CA LYS A 152 25.80 -3.20 -36.68
C LYS A 152 24.44 -3.35 -37.35
N MET A 153 24.09 -2.42 -38.23
CA MET A 153 22.89 -2.51 -39.07
C MET A 153 22.96 -3.78 -39.95
N PRO A 154 21.97 -4.69 -39.86
CA PRO A 154 21.95 -5.94 -40.61
C PRO A 154 21.65 -5.70 -42.10
N ALA A 155 21.69 -6.77 -42.90
CA ALA A 155 21.31 -6.75 -44.32
C ALA A 155 19.78 -6.82 -44.51
N GLY A 156 19.05 -5.88 -43.93
CA GLY A 156 17.59 -5.81 -43.96
C GLY A 156 17.03 -4.80 -42.95
N ASN A 157 15.77 -4.40 -43.12
CA ASN A 157 15.10 -3.46 -42.21
C ASN A 157 14.96 -4.09 -40.81
N LEU A 158 15.25 -3.31 -39.77
CA LEU A 158 15.24 -3.73 -38.38
C LEU A 158 14.10 -3.05 -37.63
N VAL A 159 13.15 -3.84 -37.13
CA VAL A 159 12.01 -3.37 -36.33
C VAL A 159 12.16 -3.87 -34.89
N LEU A 160 12.14 -2.93 -33.96
CA LEU A 160 12.34 -3.17 -32.53
C LEU A 160 11.16 -2.62 -31.71
N TYR A 161 10.80 -3.35 -30.66
CA TYR A 161 9.65 -3.07 -29.79
C TYR A 161 10.12 -2.83 -28.35
N ALA A 162 9.53 -1.87 -27.66
CA ALA A 162 9.90 -1.53 -26.29
C ALA A 162 9.42 -2.62 -25.31
N LYS A 163 10.35 -3.39 -24.74
CA LYS A 163 10.02 -4.44 -23.78
C LYS A 163 9.89 -3.83 -22.39
N TRP A 164 8.66 -3.66 -21.93
CA TRP A 164 8.34 -3.29 -20.55
C TRP A 164 8.19 -4.55 -19.71
N GLY A 165 8.68 -4.50 -18.47
CA GLY A 165 8.54 -5.60 -17.51
C GLY A 165 8.49 -5.07 -16.09
N ILE A 166 7.76 -5.77 -15.23
CA ILE A 166 7.58 -5.38 -13.84
C ILE A 166 8.94 -5.28 -13.09
N LYS A 167 9.02 -4.35 -12.14
CA LYS A 167 10.11 -4.21 -11.18
C LYS A 167 10.12 -5.48 -10.33
N GLN A 168 11.28 -6.08 -10.15
CA GLN A 168 11.45 -7.13 -9.15
C GLN A 168 12.01 -6.50 -7.88
N VAL A 169 11.62 -7.04 -6.73
CA VAL A 169 12.03 -6.55 -5.41
C VAL A 169 12.46 -7.69 -4.51
N THR A 170 13.46 -7.42 -3.68
CA THR A 170 14.06 -8.40 -2.78
C THR A 170 13.47 -8.29 -1.37
N VAL A 171 12.86 -9.37 -0.89
CA VAL A 171 12.46 -9.52 0.51
C VAL A 171 13.56 -10.27 1.24
N THR A 172 14.20 -9.62 2.21
CA THR A 172 15.28 -10.20 3.03
C THR A 172 14.75 -10.55 4.42
N PHE A 173 15.06 -11.76 4.90
CA PHE A 173 14.49 -12.32 6.13
C PHE A 173 15.56 -12.44 7.23
N ASP A 174 15.73 -11.36 8.00
CA ASP A 174 16.59 -11.35 9.17
C ASP A 174 15.94 -12.16 10.30
N SER A 175 16.43 -13.38 10.49
CA SER A 175 15.90 -14.31 11.49
C SER A 175 16.28 -13.95 12.93
N ASN A 176 17.02 -12.85 13.16
CA ASN A 176 17.22 -12.24 14.47
C ASN A 176 17.68 -13.26 15.54
N GLY A 177 18.76 -13.98 15.24
CA GLY A 177 19.32 -15.05 16.06
C GLY A 177 18.62 -16.42 15.96
N GLY A 178 17.58 -16.56 15.14
CA GLY A 178 17.02 -17.87 14.76
C GLY A 178 17.69 -18.47 13.52
N THR A 179 17.28 -19.69 13.16
CA THR A 179 17.74 -20.42 11.96
C THR A 179 17.62 -19.56 10.69
N PRO A 180 18.63 -19.53 9.80
CA PRO A 180 18.59 -18.72 8.58
C PRO A 180 17.38 -18.97 7.69
N VAL A 181 16.91 -17.91 7.03
CA VAL A 181 15.85 -17.93 6.02
C VAL A 181 16.38 -17.26 4.76
N ALA A 182 16.24 -17.91 3.61
CA ALA A 182 16.72 -17.38 2.33
C ALA A 182 15.92 -16.14 1.90
N PRO A 183 16.55 -15.13 1.26
CA PRO A 183 15.83 -14.02 0.66
C PRO A 183 14.97 -14.50 -0.51
N GLN A 184 13.94 -13.73 -0.84
CA GLN A 184 13.04 -13.98 -1.96
C GLN A 184 13.05 -12.80 -2.93
N THR A 185 12.93 -13.09 -4.22
CA THR A 185 12.65 -12.07 -5.25
C THR A 185 11.23 -12.26 -5.76
N ILE A 186 10.41 -11.22 -5.68
CA ILE A 186 9.01 -11.20 -6.16
C ILE A 186 8.81 -10.04 -7.14
N ASN A 187 7.70 -10.01 -7.87
CA ASN A 187 7.37 -8.81 -8.62
C ASN A 187 6.80 -7.74 -7.66
N ALA A 188 7.16 -6.48 -7.90
CA ALA A 188 6.66 -5.36 -7.13
C ALA A 188 5.13 -5.30 -7.20
N GLY A 189 4.48 -5.17 -6.04
CA GLY A 189 3.01 -5.17 -5.91
C GLY A 189 2.37 -6.55 -5.67
N GLU A 190 3.15 -7.65 -5.70
CA GLU A 190 2.67 -8.98 -5.32
C GLU A 190 2.63 -9.17 -3.79
N ALA A 191 1.96 -10.25 -3.35
CA ALA A 191 1.98 -10.68 -1.96
C ALA A 191 3.25 -11.52 -1.68
N VAL A 192 3.84 -11.37 -0.49
CA VAL A 192 5.07 -12.08 -0.12
C VAL A 192 4.76 -13.54 0.24
N PRO A 193 5.33 -14.55 -0.44
CA PRO A 193 5.17 -15.96 -0.07
C PRO A 193 5.85 -16.23 1.29
N MET A 194 5.07 -16.33 2.37
CA MET A 194 5.64 -16.49 3.71
C MET A 194 6.53 -17.74 3.81
N PRO A 195 7.81 -17.60 4.21
CA PRO A 195 8.68 -18.75 4.43
C PRO A 195 8.21 -19.55 5.64
N LYS A 196 8.64 -20.82 5.72
CA LYS A 196 8.50 -21.63 6.94
C LYS A 196 9.09 -20.84 8.12
N ALA A 197 8.34 -20.75 9.22
CA ALA A 197 8.77 -20.04 10.41
C ALA A 197 10.15 -20.54 10.88
N PRO A 198 11.13 -19.64 11.12
CA PRO A 198 12.41 -20.02 11.68
C PRO A 198 12.25 -20.53 13.11
N THR A 199 13.27 -21.22 13.61
CA THR A 199 13.34 -21.67 15.02
C THR A 199 14.48 -20.97 15.75
N ARG A 200 14.30 -20.72 17.05
CA ARG A 200 15.34 -20.16 17.93
C ARG A 200 15.21 -20.79 19.31
N ASP A 201 16.31 -21.29 19.86
CA ASP A 201 16.27 -22.00 21.13
C ASP A 201 15.78 -21.11 22.26
N ASN A 202 14.89 -21.67 23.08
CA ASN A 202 14.16 -20.99 24.14
C ASN A 202 13.20 -19.86 23.71
N PHE A 203 12.83 -19.77 22.43
CA PHE A 203 11.77 -18.86 21.96
C PHE A 203 10.68 -19.57 21.11
N LYS A 204 9.51 -18.94 21.01
CA LYS A 204 8.46 -19.18 20.01
C LYS A 204 8.54 -18.05 18.97
N PHE A 205 8.50 -18.39 17.69
CA PHE A 205 8.40 -17.39 16.62
C PHE A 205 7.05 -16.65 16.73
N ALA A 206 7.09 -15.31 16.76
CA ALA A 206 5.93 -14.47 16.97
C ALA A 206 5.44 -13.76 15.69
N GLY A 207 6.20 -13.85 14.60
CA GLY A 207 5.92 -13.19 13.33
C GLY A 207 7.10 -12.37 12.81
N TRP A 208 6.92 -11.81 11.61
CA TRP A 208 7.83 -10.84 11.01
C TRP A 208 7.41 -9.41 11.36
N VAL A 209 8.38 -8.53 11.59
CA VAL A 209 8.16 -7.08 11.72
C VAL A 209 8.95 -6.32 10.64
N LEU A 210 8.46 -5.13 10.30
CA LEU A 210 9.20 -4.14 9.51
C LEU A 210 10.37 -3.55 10.33
N PRO A 211 11.34 -2.87 9.70
CA PRO A 211 12.50 -2.30 10.41
C PRO A 211 12.15 -1.26 11.49
N ASN A 212 10.98 -0.64 11.42
CA ASN A 212 10.43 0.27 12.43
C ASN A 212 9.75 -0.46 13.62
N GLY A 213 9.77 -1.80 13.64
CA GLY A 213 9.16 -2.63 14.67
C GLY A 213 7.66 -2.92 14.50
N SER A 214 6.99 -2.34 13.49
CA SER A 214 5.57 -2.63 13.22
C SER A 214 5.35 -4.06 12.71
N PRO A 215 4.31 -4.79 13.15
CA PRO A 215 3.97 -6.12 12.62
C PRO A 215 3.79 -6.12 11.09
N PHE A 216 4.39 -7.09 10.41
CA PHE A 216 4.22 -7.22 8.97
C PHE A 216 2.89 -7.94 8.64
N ASN A 217 1.98 -7.24 7.99
CA ASN A 217 0.77 -7.84 7.41
C ASN A 217 1.14 -8.57 6.11
N VAL A 218 0.82 -9.87 6.02
CA VAL A 218 1.09 -10.71 4.83
C VAL A 218 0.41 -10.21 3.55
N ASN A 219 -0.61 -9.35 3.68
CA ASN A 219 -1.30 -8.73 2.55
C ASN A 219 -0.62 -7.44 2.05
N THR A 220 0.36 -6.89 2.77
CA THR A 220 1.11 -5.70 2.33
C THR A 220 1.79 -5.97 0.99
N ARG A 221 1.51 -5.12 0.01
CA ARG A 221 2.09 -5.20 -1.34
C ARG A 221 3.38 -4.42 -1.39
N LEU A 222 4.52 -5.12 -1.46
CA LEU A 222 5.84 -4.49 -1.43
C LEU A 222 6.22 -3.99 -2.82
N THR A 223 6.60 -2.72 -2.90
CA THR A 223 7.02 -2.05 -4.14
C THR A 223 8.53 -1.78 -4.18
N GLU A 224 9.23 -2.03 -3.08
CA GLU A 224 10.68 -1.82 -2.89
C GLU A 224 11.32 -2.93 -2.04
N ASP A 225 12.65 -3.04 -2.12
CA ASP A 225 13.42 -4.02 -1.37
C ASP A 225 13.25 -3.81 0.14
N THR A 226 12.88 -4.88 0.85
CA THR A 226 12.38 -4.81 2.22
C THR A 226 13.07 -5.84 3.11
N ARG A 227 13.54 -5.41 4.28
CA ARG A 227 14.03 -6.30 5.34
C ARG A 227 12.91 -6.57 6.35
N LEU A 228 12.52 -7.84 6.45
CA LEU A 228 11.64 -8.35 7.48
C LEU A 228 12.49 -8.96 8.60
N ILE A 229 12.21 -8.59 9.85
CA ILE A 229 12.97 -8.99 11.03
C ILE A 229 12.10 -9.93 11.87
N ALA A 230 12.63 -11.07 12.31
CA ALA A 230 11.89 -12.01 13.14
C ALA A 230 11.67 -11.45 14.55
N ARG A 231 10.42 -11.53 15.04
CA ARG A 231 10.07 -11.26 16.44
C ARG A 231 9.93 -12.58 17.19
N TRP A 232 10.43 -12.59 18.42
CA TRP A 232 10.54 -13.77 19.27
C TRP A 232 9.84 -13.54 20.60
N LEU A 233 9.05 -14.53 21.05
CA LEU A 233 8.49 -14.61 22.40
C LEU A 233 9.26 -15.67 23.19
N ASP A 234 9.63 -15.38 24.43
CA ASP A 234 10.39 -16.33 25.27
C ASP A 234 9.57 -17.61 25.58
N LYS A 235 10.20 -18.76 25.83
CA LYS A 235 9.49 -19.95 26.34
C LYS A 235 9.01 -19.79 27.78
N SER A 236 9.58 -18.84 28.53
CA SER A 236 9.07 -18.37 29.83
C SER A 236 7.88 -17.40 29.72
N ALA A 237 7.54 -16.93 28.51
CA ALA A 237 6.40 -16.04 28.26
C ALA A 237 5.09 -16.60 28.85
N LEU A 238 4.24 -15.67 29.32
CA LEU A 238 3.00 -15.94 30.03
C LEU A 238 2.03 -16.75 29.16
N THR A 239 1.40 -17.77 29.75
CA THR A 239 0.25 -18.46 29.16
C THR A 239 -0.99 -18.23 30.01
N VAL A 240 -2.14 -18.09 29.34
CA VAL A 240 -3.45 -17.98 29.99
C VAL A 240 -4.09 -19.35 30.04
N GLU A 241 -4.67 -19.69 31.19
CA GLU A 241 -5.48 -20.87 31.43
C GLU A 241 -6.81 -20.45 32.04
N TYR A 242 -7.85 -21.23 31.77
CA TYR A 242 -9.21 -20.98 32.24
C TYR A 242 -9.66 -22.17 33.07
N ASP A 243 -9.88 -21.97 34.38
CA ASP A 243 -10.42 -22.95 35.32
C ASP A 243 -11.96 -22.81 35.36
N PRO A 244 -12.71 -23.72 34.72
CA PRO A 244 -14.14 -23.56 34.53
C PRO A 244 -14.95 -24.03 35.76
N GLY A 245 -14.30 -24.57 36.79
CA GLY A 245 -14.98 -25.30 37.87
C GLY A 245 -15.51 -26.67 37.44
N ALA A 246 -16.21 -27.35 38.36
CA ALA A 246 -16.67 -28.73 38.15
C ALA A 246 -17.80 -28.82 37.11
N GLY A 247 -17.77 -29.87 36.28
CA GLY A 247 -18.79 -30.15 35.23
C GLY A 247 -18.71 -29.29 33.97
N ALA A 248 -17.88 -28.24 33.98
CA ALA A 248 -17.76 -27.28 32.89
C ALA A 248 -16.49 -27.50 32.05
N LYS A 249 -16.51 -27.09 30.77
CA LYS A 249 -15.38 -27.24 29.84
C LYS A 249 -14.88 -25.88 29.34
N ALA A 250 -13.70 -25.47 29.80
CA ALA A 250 -13.08 -24.19 29.46
C ALA A 250 -12.74 -24.02 27.96
N PRO A 251 -12.65 -22.77 27.48
CA PRO A 251 -11.97 -22.45 26.23
C PRO A 251 -10.45 -22.71 26.35
N VAL A 252 -9.77 -22.88 25.21
CA VAL A 252 -8.32 -23.14 25.16
C VAL A 252 -7.61 -21.96 24.52
N ASP A 253 -6.74 -21.30 25.29
CA ASP A 253 -5.83 -20.30 24.76
C ASP A 253 -4.53 -20.97 24.28
N SER A 254 -4.11 -20.67 23.05
CA SER A 254 -2.87 -21.17 22.44
C SER A 254 -1.81 -20.07 22.23
N ASN A 255 -2.10 -18.86 22.71
CA ASN A 255 -1.21 -17.72 22.63
C ASN A 255 -0.07 -17.81 23.67
N ARG A 256 0.89 -16.90 23.53
CA ARG A 256 1.91 -16.62 24.55
C ARG A 256 2.05 -15.12 24.65
N TYR A 257 2.10 -14.61 25.87
CA TYR A 257 2.02 -13.19 26.17
C TYR A 257 3.34 -12.72 26.78
N MET A 258 3.77 -11.52 26.41
CA MET A 258 4.86 -10.86 27.15
C MET A 258 4.37 -10.46 28.54
N ASP A 259 5.30 -10.27 29.47
CA ASP A 259 5.00 -9.46 30.65
C ASP A 259 4.47 -8.07 30.22
N ILE A 260 3.65 -7.45 31.05
CA ILE A 260 2.95 -6.17 30.81
C ILE A 260 2.21 -6.07 29.45
N SER A 261 1.65 -7.17 28.95
CA SER A 261 0.89 -7.19 27.68
C SER A 261 -0.59 -7.52 27.85
N ASN A 262 -1.42 -6.99 26.96
CA ASN A 262 -2.86 -7.21 27.00
C ASN A 262 -3.25 -8.55 26.36
N ALA A 263 -4.07 -9.33 27.05
CA ALA A 263 -4.69 -10.54 26.54
C ALA A 263 -6.20 -10.34 26.38
N ARG A 264 -6.78 -10.86 25.29
CA ARG A 264 -8.23 -10.86 25.08
C ARG A 264 -8.84 -12.04 25.82
N VAL A 265 -9.78 -11.76 26.72
CA VAL A 265 -10.49 -12.76 27.50
C VAL A 265 -11.39 -13.59 26.58
N LEU A 266 -11.37 -14.92 26.73
CA LEU A 266 -12.07 -15.84 25.84
C LEU A 266 -13.56 -16.01 26.18
N GLU A 267 -14.24 -16.75 25.31
CA GLU A 267 -15.63 -17.18 25.43
C GLU A 267 -15.97 -17.89 26.76
N ALA A 268 -17.26 -18.03 27.05
CA ALA A 268 -17.75 -18.80 28.19
C ALA A 268 -17.37 -20.30 28.07
N PRO A 269 -17.41 -21.07 29.18
CA PRO A 269 -17.25 -22.52 29.13
C PRO A 269 -18.27 -23.18 28.18
N LYS A 270 -17.82 -24.16 27.38
CA LYS A 270 -18.63 -24.84 26.35
C LYS A 270 -19.70 -25.77 26.91
N THR A 271 -19.56 -26.14 28.17
CA THR A 271 -20.62 -26.70 29.02
C THR A 271 -20.64 -25.88 30.29
N LEU A 272 -21.82 -25.50 30.77
CA LEU A 272 -22.02 -24.82 32.04
C LEU A 272 -22.39 -25.83 33.13
N PRO A 273 -22.13 -25.54 34.42
CA PRO A 273 -22.69 -26.31 35.53
C PRO A 273 -24.23 -26.24 35.50
N LYS A 274 -24.89 -27.29 35.98
CA LYS A 274 -26.36 -27.35 36.02
C LYS A 274 -26.92 -26.19 36.86
N ASP A 275 -27.99 -25.56 36.36
CA ASP A 275 -28.73 -24.46 37.02
C ASP A 275 -27.88 -23.20 37.31
N LYS A 276 -26.74 -23.01 36.63
CA LYS A 276 -25.85 -21.85 36.79
C LYS A 276 -25.70 -21.02 35.52
N PHE A 277 -25.65 -19.70 35.71
CA PHE A 277 -25.35 -18.73 34.66
C PHE A 277 -23.89 -18.28 34.78
N PHE A 278 -23.16 -18.20 33.66
CA PHE A 278 -21.75 -17.81 33.64
C PHE A 278 -21.60 -16.29 33.64
N ARG A 279 -21.02 -15.73 34.72
CA ARG A 279 -20.86 -14.28 34.87
C ARG A 279 -19.65 -13.73 34.12
N GLY A 280 -18.53 -14.44 34.17
CA GLY A 280 -17.24 -13.98 33.66
C GLY A 280 -16.06 -14.77 34.20
N TRP A 281 -14.86 -14.32 33.84
CA TRP A 281 -13.57 -14.89 34.21
C TRP A 281 -12.87 -14.00 35.23
N GLU A 282 -12.73 -14.48 36.48
CA GLU A 282 -12.08 -13.76 37.59
C GLU A 282 -10.55 -13.90 37.55
N LEU A 283 -9.87 -12.79 37.88
CA LEU A 283 -8.45 -12.73 38.17
C LEU A 283 -8.16 -11.63 39.22
N ASP A 284 -7.54 -12.02 40.34
CA ASP A 284 -7.17 -11.13 41.46
C ASP A 284 -8.34 -10.30 42.02
N GLY A 285 -9.52 -10.92 42.08
CA GLY A 285 -10.76 -10.27 42.52
C GLY A 285 -11.34 -9.25 41.53
N VAL A 286 -10.97 -9.33 40.25
CA VAL A 286 -11.59 -8.58 39.15
C VAL A 286 -12.24 -9.55 38.18
N VAL A 287 -13.53 -9.37 37.89
CA VAL A 287 -14.26 -10.19 36.91
C VAL A 287 -14.13 -9.56 35.53
N TYR A 288 -13.61 -10.30 34.56
CA TYR A 288 -13.52 -9.92 33.17
C TYR A 288 -14.55 -10.66 32.32
N TYR A 289 -15.13 -9.97 31.33
CA TYR A 289 -16.13 -10.54 30.44
C TYR A 289 -15.53 -11.01 29.10
N PRO A 290 -16.12 -12.02 28.44
CA PRO A 290 -15.69 -12.47 27.13
C PRO A 290 -15.46 -11.34 26.13
N GLY A 291 -14.29 -11.34 25.49
CA GLY A 291 -13.90 -10.35 24.50
C GLY A 291 -13.30 -9.05 25.04
N GLN A 292 -13.35 -8.79 26.35
CA GLN A 292 -12.59 -7.69 26.99
C GLN A 292 -11.07 -7.95 26.93
N PHE A 293 -10.27 -6.93 27.23
CA PHE A 293 -8.82 -7.06 27.40
C PHE A 293 -8.42 -6.93 28.86
N MET A 294 -7.65 -7.89 29.36
CA MET A 294 -6.97 -7.85 30.65
C MET A 294 -5.49 -7.52 30.45
N LEU A 295 -4.91 -6.74 31.37
CA LEU A 295 -3.46 -6.50 31.40
C LEU A 295 -2.78 -7.65 32.17
N LEU A 296 -2.03 -8.49 31.47
CA LEU A 296 -1.24 -9.53 32.11
C LEU A 296 0.07 -8.95 32.65
N ASN A 297 0.49 -9.43 33.82
CA ASN A 297 1.83 -9.21 34.34
C ASN A 297 2.38 -10.48 35.01
N SER A 298 3.70 -10.53 35.22
CA SER A 298 4.40 -11.67 35.81
C SER A 298 4.08 -11.94 37.28
N GLN A 299 3.58 -10.96 38.04
CA GLN A 299 3.22 -11.12 39.45
C GLN A 299 1.90 -11.89 39.62
N LEU A 300 0.98 -11.75 38.65
CA LEU A 300 -0.27 -12.50 38.58
C LEU A 300 -0.09 -13.97 38.16
N ALA A 301 1.16 -14.39 37.83
CA ALA A 301 1.43 -15.64 37.15
C ALA A 301 2.23 -16.64 38.01
N LYS A 302 1.72 -17.87 38.10
CA LYS A 302 2.39 -18.96 38.83
C LYS A 302 3.42 -19.61 37.93
N LYS A 303 4.70 -19.57 38.33
CA LYS A 303 5.78 -20.27 37.63
C LYS A 303 5.56 -21.79 37.71
N GLN A 304 5.51 -22.43 36.54
CA GLN A 304 5.31 -23.87 36.37
C GLN A 304 6.66 -24.61 36.43
N LEU A 305 6.63 -25.92 36.65
CA LEU A 305 7.83 -26.76 36.80
C LEU A 305 8.75 -26.75 35.56
N ASN A 306 8.19 -26.48 34.38
CA ASN A 306 8.90 -26.34 33.10
C ASN A 306 9.44 -24.91 32.84
N GLY A 307 9.38 -24.01 33.82
CA GLY A 307 9.86 -22.63 33.73
C GLY A 307 8.92 -21.62 33.06
N ALA A 308 7.81 -22.06 32.45
CA ALA A 308 6.78 -21.16 31.94
C ALA A 308 5.99 -20.50 33.08
N TYR A 309 5.48 -19.28 32.86
CA TYR A 309 4.62 -18.60 33.83
C TYR A 309 3.15 -18.72 33.38
N LYS A 310 2.25 -19.11 34.28
CA LYS A 310 0.83 -19.36 33.96
C LYS A 310 -0.09 -18.48 34.80
N VAL A 311 -0.94 -17.71 34.11
CA VAL A 311 -2.07 -17.00 34.71
C VAL A 311 -3.30 -17.87 34.54
N THR A 312 -4.02 -18.17 35.63
CA THR A 312 -5.24 -18.99 35.60
C THR A 312 -6.41 -18.13 36.03
N LEU A 313 -7.39 -17.92 35.14
CA LEU A 313 -8.64 -17.24 35.46
C LEU A 313 -9.70 -18.24 35.91
N ARG A 314 -10.59 -17.83 36.81
CA ARG A 314 -11.64 -18.69 37.39
C ARG A 314 -13.02 -18.34 36.83
N ALA A 315 -13.83 -19.33 36.48
CA ALA A 315 -15.21 -19.08 36.09
C ALA A 315 -16.03 -18.63 37.31
N VAL A 316 -16.67 -17.47 37.20
CA VAL A 316 -17.67 -16.96 38.17
C VAL A 316 -19.05 -17.32 37.66
N TYR A 317 -19.92 -17.76 38.56
CA TYR A 317 -21.30 -18.16 38.26
C TYR A 317 -22.30 -17.51 39.21
N SER A 318 -23.44 -17.06 38.68
CA SER A 318 -24.67 -16.76 39.43
C SER A 318 -25.62 -17.96 39.36
N ASP A 319 -26.66 -17.99 40.19
CA ASP A 319 -27.76 -18.94 39.99
C ASP A 319 -28.59 -18.55 38.76
N ALA A 320 -28.98 -19.52 37.92
CA ALA A 320 -29.81 -19.26 36.75
C ALA A 320 -31.26 -18.86 37.12
N ALA A 321 -31.67 -19.08 38.37
CA ALA A 321 -32.94 -18.60 38.90
C ALA A 321 -32.89 -17.13 39.36
N GLU A 322 -31.70 -16.52 39.55
CA GLU A 322 -31.60 -15.10 39.88
C GLU A 322 -32.12 -14.23 38.73
N LYS A 323 -32.96 -13.26 39.07
CA LYS A 323 -33.51 -12.29 38.14
C LYS A 323 -32.96 -10.89 38.37
N THR A 324 -32.97 -10.10 37.31
CA THR A 324 -32.81 -8.66 37.31
C THR A 324 -33.77 -8.06 36.30
N LYS A 325 -34.04 -6.76 36.40
CA LYS A 325 -34.98 -6.05 35.55
C LYS A 325 -34.26 -5.06 34.66
N LEU A 326 -34.62 -5.03 33.37
CA LEU A 326 -34.34 -3.89 32.49
C LEU A 326 -35.58 -3.00 32.44
N ILE A 327 -35.40 -1.75 32.79
CA ILE A 327 -36.46 -0.76 32.93
C ILE A 327 -36.40 0.19 31.73
N TYR A 328 -37.44 0.19 30.92
CA TYR A 328 -37.59 1.10 29.79
C TYR A 328 -38.50 2.27 30.17
N HIS A 329 -38.03 3.50 30.00
CA HIS A 329 -38.81 4.71 30.25
C HIS A 329 -39.10 5.43 28.93
N SER A 330 -40.38 5.76 28.67
CA SER A 330 -40.75 6.44 27.42
C SER A 330 -40.29 7.90 27.33
N ASN A 331 -39.78 8.46 28.44
CA ASN A 331 -38.96 9.68 28.54
C ASN A 331 -39.43 10.85 27.65
N PHE A 332 -40.36 11.65 28.18
CA PHE A 332 -41.09 12.71 27.45
C PHE A 332 -41.98 12.22 26.30
N GLY A 333 -42.22 10.90 26.18
CA GLY A 333 -43.35 10.33 25.47
C GLY A 333 -44.62 10.32 26.33
N ASP A 334 -45.35 9.22 26.33
CA ASP A 334 -46.54 8.95 27.17
C ASP A 334 -46.28 8.79 28.69
N HIS A 335 -45.04 9.00 29.15
CA HIS A 335 -44.59 8.83 30.54
C HIS A 335 -44.73 7.41 31.13
N LYS A 336 -45.02 6.39 30.32
CA LYS A 336 -44.99 4.98 30.76
C LYS A 336 -43.57 4.53 31.12
N THR A 337 -43.54 3.50 31.96
CA THR A 337 -42.36 2.67 32.24
C THR A 337 -42.76 1.20 32.05
N VAL A 338 -41.87 0.39 31.49
CA VAL A 338 -42.03 -1.08 31.32
C VAL A 338 -40.80 -1.76 31.91
N GLU A 339 -41.02 -2.85 32.64
CA GLU A 339 -39.97 -3.64 33.29
C GLU A 339 -39.95 -5.06 32.70
N GLU A 340 -38.79 -5.51 32.24
CA GLU A 340 -38.59 -6.85 31.67
C GLU A 340 -37.68 -7.71 32.56
N ASP A 341 -38.15 -8.90 32.97
CA ASP A 341 -37.45 -9.81 33.90
C ASP A 341 -36.48 -10.75 33.16
N TYR A 342 -35.18 -10.46 33.28
CA TYR A 342 -34.09 -11.21 32.67
C TYR A 342 -33.26 -11.98 33.71
N ILE A 343 -32.42 -12.91 33.26
CA ILE A 343 -31.48 -13.61 34.16
C ILE A 343 -30.41 -12.62 34.62
N ASN A 344 -30.06 -12.63 35.91
CA ASN A 344 -29.02 -11.76 36.46
C ASN A 344 -27.67 -12.00 35.76
N ASN A 345 -26.97 -10.92 35.36
CA ASN A 345 -25.75 -10.92 34.54
C ASN A 345 -25.97 -11.36 33.06
N SER A 346 -27.19 -11.51 32.53
CA SER A 346 -27.37 -11.89 31.12
C SER A 346 -27.16 -10.73 30.13
N ASP A 347 -26.72 -11.07 28.92
CA ASP A 347 -26.66 -10.14 27.79
C ASP A 347 -27.95 -10.31 26.96
N VAL A 348 -28.69 -9.23 26.74
CA VAL A 348 -30.06 -9.25 26.20
C VAL A 348 -30.23 -8.24 25.05
N LYS A 349 -31.20 -8.49 24.17
CA LYS A 349 -31.50 -7.62 23.03
C LYS A 349 -32.42 -6.47 23.41
N ILE A 350 -31.98 -5.25 23.12
CA ILE A 350 -32.74 -4.03 23.36
C ILE A 350 -34.00 -4.00 22.49
N LEU A 351 -35.16 -3.85 23.15
CA LEU A 351 -36.49 -3.83 22.53
C LEU A 351 -36.79 -2.51 21.81
N GLY A 352 -37.77 -2.53 20.90
CA GLY A 352 -38.28 -1.35 20.22
C GLY A 352 -39.45 -0.71 20.94
N ILE A 353 -39.65 0.60 20.74
CA ILE A 353 -40.80 1.32 21.30
C ILE A 353 -42.17 0.75 20.87
N LYS A 354 -42.23 -0.01 19.76
CA LYS A 354 -43.45 -0.70 19.32
C LYS A 354 -43.78 -1.90 20.19
N ASP A 355 -42.75 -2.67 20.56
CA ASP A 355 -42.85 -3.88 21.38
C ASP A 355 -43.22 -3.51 22.83
N LEU A 356 -42.76 -2.34 23.27
CA LEU A 356 -43.04 -1.73 24.59
C LEU A 356 -44.30 -0.83 24.60
N HIS A 357 -45.00 -0.69 23.46
CA HIS A 357 -46.18 0.15 23.30
C HIS A 357 -46.02 1.63 23.77
N PHE A 358 -44.86 2.23 23.47
CA PHE A 358 -44.52 3.62 23.78
C PHE A 358 -44.78 4.57 22.61
N GLU A 359 -45.45 5.68 22.90
CA GLU A 359 -45.82 6.67 21.88
C GLU A 359 -45.38 8.10 22.24
N ARG A 360 -45.18 8.92 21.20
CA ARG A 360 -44.96 10.36 21.30
C ARG A 360 -45.41 11.07 20.03
N GLU A 361 -46.60 11.68 20.07
CA GLU A 361 -47.16 12.38 18.90
C GLU A 361 -46.24 13.52 18.42
N GLY A 362 -46.06 13.65 17.10
CA GLY A 362 -45.22 14.70 16.51
C GLY A 362 -43.70 14.46 16.61
N TYR A 363 -43.25 13.31 17.12
CA TYR A 363 -41.83 12.94 17.22
C TYR A 363 -41.53 11.59 16.55
N ASP A 364 -40.27 11.40 16.20
CA ASP A 364 -39.64 10.14 15.81
C ASP A 364 -38.75 9.63 16.94
N PHE A 365 -38.76 8.33 17.20
CA PHE A 365 -37.81 7.68 18.10
C PHE A 365 -36.45 7.51 17.40
N ILE A 366 -35.36 7.87 18.09
CA ILE A 366 -34.00 7.84 17.52
C ILE A 366 -33.04 6.87 18.24
N GLY A 367 -33.45 6.28 19.36
CA GLY A 367 -32.65 5.33 20.13
C GLY A 367 -32.94 5.40 21.63
N TRP A 368 -32.28 4.54 22.39
CA TRP A 368 -32.28 4.56 23.86
C TRP A 368 -31.02 5.24 24.38
N ASN A 369 -31.06 5.76 25.60
CA ASN A 369 -29.87 6.24 26.30
C ASN A 369 -29.93 5.87 27.79
N THR A 370 -28.80 5.59 28.44
CA THR A 370 -28.75 5.26 29.88
C THR A 370 -28.99 6.45 30.82
N LYS A 371 -29.41 7.61 30.29
CA LYS A 371 -29.92 8.76 31.05
C LYS A 371 -31.05 9.46 30.30
N ALA A 372 -32.00 10.02 31.05
CA ALA A 372 -33.11 10.82 30.52
C ALA A 372 -32.66 12.01 29.65
N ASP A 373 -31.54 12.64 30.01
CA ASP A 373 -30.97 13.83 29.35
C ASP A 373 -30.15 13.54 28.08
N GLY A 374 -29.96 12.26 27.73
CA GLY A 374 -29.14 11.85 26.59
C GLY A 374 -27.61 11.91 26.81
N THR A 375 -27.13 12.23 28.02
CA THR A 375 -25.69 12.30 28.34
C THR A 375 -25.09 10.96 28.83
N GLY A 376 -25.85 9.87 28.71
CA GLY A 376 -25.41 8.50 28.96
C GLY A 376 -24.91 7.80 27.69
N LEU A 377 -24.83 6.47 27.74
CA LEU A 377 -24.52 5.63 26.57
C LEU A 377 -25.76 5.47 25.71
N SER A 378 -25.63 5.70 24.39
CA SER A 378 -26.73 5.56 23.43
C SER A 378 -26.73 4.20 22.74
N TYR A 379 -27.92 3.62 22.58
CA TYR A 379 -28.18 2.30 22.00
C TYR A 379 -29.30 2.33 20.96
N LYS A 380 -29.31 1.34 20.06
CA LYS A 380 -30.36 1.08 19.08
C LYS A 380 -31.16 -0.17 19.45
N VAL A 381 -32.31 -0.34 18.79
CA VAL A 381 -33.10 -1.58 18.85
C VAL A 381 -32.27 -2.72 18.27
N GLY A 382 -32.17 -3.84 18.98
CA GLY A 382 -31.38 -5.01 18.58
C GLY A 382 -29.88 -4.93 18.92
N ASP A 383 -29.40 -3.84 19.51
CA ASP A 383 -28.10 -3.85 20.19
C ASP A 383 -28.15 -4.76 21.43
N ASP A 384 -27.00 -5.28 21.85
CA ASP A 384 -26.86 -6.08 23.07
C ASP A 384 -26.57 -5.19 24.29
N ILE A 385 -27.28 -5.43 25.39
CA ILE A 385 -27.03 -4.81 26.69
C ILE A 385 -26.87 -5.88 27.77
N ARG A 386 -25.87 -5.70 28.64
CA ARG A 386 -25.74 -6.45 29.88
C ARG A 386 -26.76 -5.92 30.89
N VAL A 387 -27.54 -6.83 31.47
CA VAL A 387 -28.35 -6.54 32.67
C VAL A 387 -27.70 -7.19 33.90
N ASP A 388 -27.46 -6.42 34.95
CA ASP A 388 -26.70 -6.89 36.12
C ASP A 388 -27.19 -6.20 37.40
N ASN A 389 -27.34 -6.95 38.49
CA ASN A 389 -27.63 -6.37 39.80
C ASN A 389 -26.38 -5.71 40.44
N ASP A 390 -25.18 -6.11 40.02
CA ASP A 390 -23.93 -5.53 40.52
C ASP A 390 -23.54 -4.29 39.69
N LEU A 391 -23.84 -3.12 40.27
CA LEU A 391 -23.51 -1.77 39.79
C LEU A 391 -22.06 -1.64 39.24
N PRO A 392 -21.81 -0.82 38.20
CA PRO A 392 -22.42 0.52 38.04
C PRO A 392 -23.26 0.74 36.77
N LEU A 393 -23.66 -0.32 36.05
CA LEU A 393 -24.63 -0.16 34.96
C LEU A 393 -26.02 0.12 35.56
N PRO A 394 -26.69 1.22 35.19
CA PRO A 394 -28.12 1.33 35.44
C PRO A 394 -28.82 0.40 34.45
N ASN A 395 -29.64 -0.53 34.93
CA ASN A 395 -30.54 -1.31 34.08
C ASN A 395 -31.77 -0.46 33.69
N GLU A 396 -31.54 0.79 33.27
CA GLU A 396 -32.54 1.80 32.92
C GLU A 396 -32.21 2.37 31.54
N LEU A 397 -33.20 2.39 30.64
CA LEU A 397 -33.07 2.93 29.29
C LEU A 397 -34.17 3.96 29.02
N PHE A 398 -33.74 5.17 28.71
CA PHE A 398 -34.61 6.32 28.46
C PHE A 398 -34.73 6.59 26.97
N ALA A 399 -35.95 6.56 26.44
CA ALA A 399 -36.20 6.79 25.02
C ALA A 399 -35.75 8.20 24.59
N GLN A 400 -35.09 8.28 23.44
CA GLN A 400 -34.63 9.54 22.85
C GLN A 400 -35.43 9.84 21.58
N TRP A 401 -35.79 11.11 21.40
CA TRP A 401 -36.79 11.53 20.43
C TRP A 401 -36.35 12.77 19.65
N LYS A 402 -36.65 12.79 18.34
CA LYS A 402 -36.45 13.93 17.44
C LYS A 402 -37.82 14.44 17.00
N LYS A 403 -38.05 15.76 17.01
CA LYS A 403 -39.33 16.31 16.52
C LYS A 403 -39.43 16.09 15.00
N LYS A 404 -40.59 15.62 14.53
CA LYS A 404 -40.88 15.47 13.10
C LYS A 404 -40.78 16.83 12.40
N ALA A 405 -40.22 16.85 11.19
CA ALA A 405 -40.16 18.06 10.39
C ALA A 405 -41.58 18.51 10.02
N SER A 406 -41.90 19.77 10.30
CA SER A 406 -43.20 20.35 9.93
C SER A 406 -43.23 20.56 8.41
N SER A 407 -44.13 19.88 7.71
CA SER A 407 -44.38 20.09 6.28
C SER A 407 -45.10 21.43 6.05
N SER A 408 -44.33 22.51 5.95
CA SER A 408 -44.86 23.85 5.68
C SER A 408 -44.95 24.13 4.18
N GLU A 409 -46.00 23.63 3.53
CA GLU A 409 -46.52 24.26 2.31
C GLU A 409 -47.63 25.26 2.70
N GLY A 410 -47.54 26.48 2.18
CA GLY A 410 -48.36 27.59 2.67
C GLY A 410 -47.97 28.93 2.05
N ASN A 411 -48.08 29.02 0.73
CA ASN A 411 -47.80 30.23 -0.04
C ASN A 411 -48.63 31.41 0.46
N HIS A 412 -48.01 32.55 0.80
CA HIS A 412 -48.55 33.89 0.58
C HIS A 412 -47.43 34.95 0.55
N LYS A 413 -47.46 35.83 -0.46
CA LYS A 413 -46.61 37.04 -0.53
C LYS A 413 -47.36 38.24 0.08
N PRO A 414 -46.65 39.31 0.50
CA PRO A 414 -47.23 40.38 1.31
C PRO A 414 -48.02 41.41 0.49
N ASN A 415 -48.91 42.14 1.16
CA ASN A 415 -49.33 43.46 0.70
C ASN A 415 -49.48 44.44 1.89
N SER A 416 -49.54 45.75 1.60
CA SER A 416 -49.14 46.79 2.56
C SER A 416 -50.28 47.61 3.18
N THR A 417 -50.09 48.08 4.42
CA THR A 417 -50.56 49.41 4.85
C THR A 417 -49.83 49.93 6.11
N LYS A 418 -49.75 51.27 6.18
CA LYS A 418 -49.36 52.16 7.30
C LYS A 418 -50.36 53.34 7.25
N PRO A 419 -50.43 54.32 8.20
CA PRO A 419 -49.49 54.61 9.31
C PRO A 419 -50.15 54.88 10.69
N ASN A 420 -49.35 54.98 11.77
CA ASN A 420 -49.16 56.27 12.49
C ASN A 420 -48.14 56.20 13.66
N ARG A 421 -47.66 57.39 14.07
CA ARG A 421 -46.75 57.68 15.21
C ARG A 421 -46.93 59.18 15.54
N PRO A 422 -47.16 59.57 16.82
CA PRO A 422 -46.11 60.07 17.72
C PRO A 422 -46.29 59.52 19.17
N ILE A 423 -45.55 59.84 20.23
CA ILE A 423 -44.71 61.01 20.63
C ILE A 423 -43.46 60.52 21.40
N VAL A 424 -42.38 61.33 21.44
CA VAL A 424 -41.23 61.20 22.38
C VAL A 424 -40.76 62.62 22.77
N PRO A 425 -40.58 62.92 24.08
CA PRO A 425 -39.33 63.56 24.57
C PRO A 425 -38.98 63.17 26.05
N PRO A 426 -37.86 63.65 26.65
CA PRO A 426 -36.49 63.67 26.13
C PRO A 426 -35.43 63.16 27.16
N THR A 427 -34.15 63.35 26.83
CA THR A 427 -32.90 62.88 27.49
C THR A 427 -32.39 63.71 28.68
N THR A 428 -31.53 63.11 29.52
CA THR A 428 -30.35 63.80 30.10
C THR A 428 -29.11 62.92 30.35
N ASN A 429 -27.96 63.55 30.12
CA ASN A 429 -26.55 63.30 30.47
C ASN A 429 -26.28 63.05 32.00
N GLU A 430 -25.10 62.65 32.56
CA GLU A 430 -23.69 62.60 32.07
C GLU A 430 -22.65 61.82 32.96
N THR A 431 -21.43 61.61 32.41
CA THR A 431 -20.06 61.70 33.02
C THR A 431 -19.45 60.72 34.09
N LYS A 432 -18.48 59.90 33.60
CA LYS A 432 -17.13 59.45 34.10
C LYS A 432 -16.76 59.29 35.61
N ARG A 433 -16.26 58.07 35.97
CA ARG A 433 -14.94 57.63 36.59
C ARG A 433 -14.24 58.45 37.72
N PRO A 434 -13.26 57.86 38.49
CA PRO A 434 -12.91 56.45 38.79
C PRO A 434 -12.61 56.16 40.30
N HIS A 435 -12.21 54.94 40.70
CA HIS A 435 -11.04 54.65 41.57
C HIS A 435 -10.76 53.12 41.70
N ALA A 436 -9.62 52.73 42.26
CA ALA A 436 -9.19 51.34 42.56
C ALA A 436 -9.21 51.09 44.09
N SER A 437 -8.99 49.91 44.67
CA SER A 437 -8.58 48.57 44.15
C SER A 437 -9.41 47.49 44.91
N THR A 438 -9.19 46.16 45.00
CA THR A 438 -8.10 45.20 44.74
C THR A 438 -8.78 43.81 44.46
N ALA A 439 -8.24 42.59 44.30
CA ALA A 439 -6.90 41.97 44.40
C ALA A 439 -6.77 40.70 43.49
N THR A 440 -5.93 39.76 43.93
CA THR A 440 -5.57 38.41 43.44
C THR A 440 -6.61 37.57 42.66
N LYS A 441 -6.14 37.01 41.54
CA LYS A 441 -6.71 35.92 40.72
C LYS A 441 -6.36 34.54 41.33
N PRO A 442 -7.11 33.47 41.00
CA PRO A 442 -6.65 32.62 39.87
C PRO A 442 -7.75 32.29 38.84
N MET A 443 -7.41 31.37 37.92
CA MET A 443 -8.08 31.07 36.64
C MET A 443 -9.61 30.87 36.69
N LYS A 444 -10.31 31.49 35.71
CA LYS A 444 -11.65 31.04 35.28
C LYS A 444 -11.50 29.85 34.34
N HIS A 445 -12.31 28.81 34.52
CA HIS A 445 -12.63 27.92 33.40
C HIS A 445 -13.41 28.69 32.32
N GLN A 446 -13.10 28.46 31.05
CA GLN A 446 -13.96 28.89 29.95
C GLN A 446 -15.04 27.83 29.72
N ASN A 447 -16.31 28.22 29.81
CA ASN A 447 -17.40 27.42 29.28
C ASN A 447 -17.34 27.48 27.75
N THR A 448 -16.94 26.39 27.11
CA THR A 448 -17.05 26.24 25.66
C THR A 448 -18.51 25.91 25.31
N ILE A 449 -19.28 26.93 24.96
CA ILE A 449 -20.57 26.75 24.30
C ILE A 449 -20.31 26.16 22.90
N LEU A 450 -21.03 25.09 22.54
CA LEU A 450 -21.04 24.54 21.19
C LEU A 450 -22.45 24.68 20.55
N PRO A 451 -22.53 24.78 19.21
CA PRO A 451 -23.70 25.33 18.53
C PRO A 451 -24.81 24.30 18.25
N LYS A 452 -25.91 24.80 17.67
CA LYS A 452 -27.05 24.04 17.17
C LYS A 452 -26.66 23.11 16.00
N THR A 453 -27.47 22.07 15.81
CA THR A 453 -27.38 21.10 14.70
C THR A 453 -27.45 21.74 13.31
N GLY A 454 -26.56 21.32 12.41
CA GLY A 454 -26.62 21.60 10.97
C GLY A 454 -25.47 20.91 10.23
N ASP A 455 -25.81 20.22 9.14
CA ASP A 455 -24.97 19.69 8.06
C ASP A 455 -23.90 18.61 8.37
N GLU A 456 -23.73 17.73 7.38
CA GLU A 456 -22.82 16.57 7.29
C GLU A 456 -21.71 16.82 6.24
N PRO A 457 -20.70 15.94 6.06
CA PRO A 457 -20.17 14.90 6.97
C PRO A 457 -18.64 15.02 7.17
N ASN A 458 -18.06 14.23 8.08
CA ASN A 458 -16.82 13.50 7.77
C ASN A 458 -16.52 12.36 8.74
N LEU A 459 -15.92 11.29 8.21
CA LEU A 459 -15.46 10.12 8.97
C LEU A 459 -14.02 10.33 9.48
N PHE A 460 -13.48 9.36 10.23
CA PHE A 460 -12.10 9.29 10.74
C PHE A 460 -11.69 10.33 11.80
N PHE A 461 -12.03 10.11 13.09
CA PHE A 461 -11.13 10.46 14.23
C PHE A 461 -11.44 9.79 15.59
N TYR A 462 -11.90 8.54 15.63
CA TYR A 462 -12.34 7.87 16.88
C TYR A 462 -11.52 6.66 17.37
N ALA A 463 -10.27 6.49 16.91
CA ALA A 463 -9.38 5.44 17.41
C ALA A 463 -8.59 5.83 18.68
N GLY A 464 -8.38 7.14 18.94
CA GLY A 464 -7.47 7.60 19.99
C GLY A 464 -8.08 7.72 21.40
N LEU A 465 -9.39 7.95 21.52
CA LEU A 465 -10.00 8.37 22.79
C LEU A 465 -10.25 7.21 23.79
N MET A 466 -10.43 5.98 23.31
CA MET A 466 -10.77 4.84 24.17
C MET A 466 -9.63 4.34 25.07
N PHE A 467 -8.39 4.76 24.84
CA PHE A 467 -7.26 4.38 25.71
C PHE A 467 -7.19 5.18 27.03
N LEU A 468 -7.80 6.38 27.08
CA LEU A 468 -7.74 7.24 28.27
C LEU A 468 -8.83 6.91 29.30
N SER A 469 -10.02 6.47 28.87
CA SER A 469 -11.13 6.12 29.78
C SER A 469 -10.82 4.87 30.61
N ALA A 470 -10.40 3.77 29.98
CA ALA A 470 -10.05 2.53 30.68
C ALA A 470 -8.92 2.72 31.71
N SER A 471 -7.91 3.52 31.35
CA SER A 471 -6.79 3.89 32.23
C SER A 471 -7.25 4.71 33.45
N LEU A 472 -8.24 5.59 33.28
CA LEU A 472 -8.79 6.41 34.36
C LEU A 472 -9.65 5.59 35.34
N CYS A 473 -10.44 4.63 34.85
CA CYS A 473 -11.21 3.71 35.68
C CYS A 473 -10.32 2.86 36.59
N LEU A 474 -9.24 2.27 36.05
CA LEU A 474 -8.26 1.50 36.84
C LEU A 474 -7.56 2.36 37.91
N LEU A 475 -7.23 3.61 37.59
CA LEU A 475 -6.62 4.54 38.55
C LEU A 475 -7.56 4.98 39.69
N LEU A 476 -8.88 4.86 39.53
CA LEU A 476 -9.86 5.15 40.57
C LEU A 476 -10.05 3.98 41.53
N ASP A 477 -10.18 2.74 41.04
CA ASP A 477 -10.28 1.54 41.90
C ASP A 477 -8.99 1.34 42.73
N MET A 478 -7.81 1.50 42.12
CA MET A 478 -6.53 1.43 42.85
C MET A 478 -6.39 2.49 43.97
N ARG A 479 -7.11 3.62 43.89
CA ARG A 479 -7.15 4.61 44.98
C ARG A 479 -8.14 4.20 46.07
N TYR A 480 -9.29 3.64 45.71
CA TYR A 480 -10.29 3.16 46.67
C TYR A 480 -9.76 2.02 47.54
N ARG A 481 -9.13 1.01 46.92
CA ARG A 481 -8.52 -0.14 47.64
C ARG A 481 -7.36 0.25 48.57
N LYS A 482 -6.83 1.48 48.46
CA LYS A 482 -5.76 2.02 49.31
C LYS A 482 -6.27 2.93 50.45
N ALA A 483 -7.58 3.08 50.59
CA ALA A 483 -8.25 3.71 51.73
C ALA A 483 -9.04 2.70 52.60
N ALA A 484 -9.05 1.42 52.20
CA ALA A 484 -9.72 0.30 52.89
C ALA A 484 -8.71 -0.73 53.48
N LYS A 485 -7.47 -0.28 53.71
CA LYS A 485 -6.38 -0.97 54.42
C LYS A 485 -5.60 0.06 55.23
#